data_AF-A0AAF0R2X1-F1
#
_entry.id   AF-A0AAF0R2X1-F1
#
_cell.length_a   1.000
_cell.length_b   1.000
_cell.length_c   1.000
_cell.angle_alpha   90.00
_cell.angle_beta   90.00
_cell.angle_gamma   90.00
#
_symmetry.space_group_name_H-M   'P 1'
#
loop_
_entity.id
_entity.type
_entity.pdbx_description
1 polymer ?
#
loop_
_entity_poly.entity_id
_entity_poly.type
_entity_poly.pdbx_seq_one_letter_code
_entity_poly.pdbx_strand_id
1 'polypeptide(L)'
;MILIDEMGNLIHAIIWKNQINRFRERFCEGSPIIIKNFKVIETMSEYRPLSTLFKIIFFRITVVHKLPEESVPIPKNGSQFIQPDMIR
;
A
#
# COMPACT_ATOMS: atom_id res chain seq x y z
N MET A 1 2.69 -1.70 -4.39
CA MET A 1 3.25 -0.97 -3.22
C MET A 1 2.58 -1.51 -1.96
N ILE A 2 3.26 -1.48 -0.82
CA ILE A 2 2.67 -1.86 0.46
C ILE A 2 2.46 -0.59 1.27
N LEU A 3 1.27 -0.43 1.85
CA LEU A 3 0.92 0.69 2.72
C LEU A 3 0.86 0.19 4.16
N ILE A 4 1.23 1.05 5.10
CA ILE A 4 1.16 0.83 6.54
C ILE A 4 0.35 1.97 7.18
N ASP A 5 -0.52 1.63 8.13
CA ASP A 5 -1.27 2.61 8.92
C ASP A 5 -0.67 2.81 10.32
N GLU A 6 -1.28 3.69 11.11
CA GLU A 6 -0.89 3.99 12.50
C GLU A 6 -0.87 2.76 13.42
N MET A 7 -1.70 1.75 13.12
CA MET A 7 -1.78 0.52 13.91
C MET A 7 -0.79 -0.54 13.42
N GLY A 8 0.00 -0.25 12.38
CA GLY A 8 0.93 -1.19 11.77
C GLY A 8 0.27 -2.19 10.83
N ASN A 9 -0.99 -1.97 10.43
CA ASN A 9 -1.67 -2.84 9.48
C ASN A 9 -1.08 -2.64 8.08
N LEU A 10 -0.76 -3.75 7.41
CA LEU A 10 -0.21 -3.74 6.07
C LEU A 10 -1.30 -4.01 5.04
N ILE A 11 -1.31 -3.27 3.93
CA ILE A 11 -2.18 -3.57 2.79
C ILE A 11 -1.46 -3.39 1.46
N HIS A 12 -1.70 -4.33 0.55
CA HIS A 12 -1.18 -4.24 -0.81
C HIS A 12 -2.02 -3.24 -1.61
N ALA A 13 -1.36 -2.26 -2.23
CA ALA A 13 -1.98 -1.32 -3.15
C ALA A 13 -1.37 -1.44 -4.56
N ILE A 14 -2.25 -1.36 -5.57
CA ILE A 14 -1.93 -1.53 -6.98
C ILE A 14 -2.32 -0.29 -7.76
N ILE A 15 -1.41 0.15 -8.63
CA ILE A 15 -1.65 1.19 -9.64
C ILE A 15 -1.44 0.55 -11.00
N TRP A 16 -2.43 0.69 -11.88
CA TRP A 16 -2.32 0.17 -13.23
C TRP A 16 -1.31 0.96 -14.06
N LYS A 17 -0.67 0.29 -15.02
CA LYS A 17 0.41 0.85 -15.86
C LYS A 17 0.00 2.14 -16.56
N ASN A 18 -1.25 2.27 -16.98
CA ASN A 18 -1.77 3.47 -17.64
C ASN A 18 -1.99 4.67 -16.70
N GLN A 19 -1.95 4.48 -15.38
CA GLN A 19 -2.12 5.53 -14.38
C GLN A 19 -0.85 5.84 -13.58
N ILE A 20 0.21 5.03 -13.68
CA ILE A 20 1.40 5.15 -12.82
C ILE A 20 2.08 6.51 -12.94
N ASN A 21 2.17 7.06 -14.16
CA ASN A 21 2.85 8.34 -14.40
C ASN A 21 2.21 9.49 -13.62
N ARG A 22 0.91 9.45 -13.36
CA ARG A 22 0.21 10.48 -12.59
C ARG A 22 0.58 10.50 -11.11
N PHE A 23 0.88 9.32 -10.54
CA PHE A 23 1.11 9.19 -9.11
C PHE A 23 2.58 9.00 -8.74
N ARG A 24 3.44 8.66 -9.70
CA ARG A 24 4.86 8.32 -9.46
C ARG A 24 5.60 9.37 -8.62
N GLU A 25 5.44 10.66 -8.93
CA GLU A 25 6.08 11.77 -8.21
C GLU A 25 5.48 12.03 -6.82
N ARG A 26 4.27 11.52 -6.57
CA ARG A 26 3.57 11.68 -5.29
C ARG A 26 3.98 10.65 -4.25
N PHE A 27 4.72 9.61 -4.64
CA PHE A 27 5.19 8.59 -3.73
C PHE A 27 6.68 8.74 -3.44
N CYS A 28 7.02 8.67 -2.16
CA CYS A 28 8.35 8.44 -1.68
C CYS A 28 8.22 7.40 -0.57
N GLU A 29 9.06 6.37 -0.58
CA GLU A 29 9.06 5.35 0.47
C GLU A 29 9.34 5.99 1.83
N GLY A 30 8.66 5.54 2.87
CA GLY A 30 8.77 6.10 4.23
C GLY A 30 8.02 7.41 4.45
N SER A 31 7.51 8.09 3.41
CA SER A 31 6.74 9.33 3.56
C SER A 31 5.24 9.05 3.78
N PRO A 32 4.61 9.70 4.77
CA PRO A 32 3.17 9.54 5.01
C PRO A 32 2.35 10.20 3.89
N ILE A 33 1.21 9.58 3.58
CA ILE A 33 0.30 10.04 2.53
C ILE A 33 -1.15 9.88 2.95
N ILE A 34 -2.03 10.75 2.43
CA ILE A 34 -3.47 10.56 2.46
C ILE A 34 -3.92 10.08 1.09
N ILE A 35 -4.67 8.98 1.05
CA ILE A 35 -5.28 8.44 -0.16
C ILE A 35 -6.81 8.47 0.00
N LYS A 36 -7.51 8.96 -1.02
CA LYS A 36 -8.99 9.01 -1.07
C LYS A 36 -9.50 8.45 -2.39
N ASN A 37 -10.78 8.02 -2.42
CA ASN A 37 -11.47 7.52 -3.62
C ASN A 37 -10.75 6.34 -4.29
N PHE A 38 -10.38 5.34 -3.48
CA PHE A 38 -9.79 4.10 -3.96
C PHE A 38 -10.82 2.96 -3.88
N LYS A 39 -10.56 1.87 -4.62
CA LYS A 39 -11.39 0.67 -4.54
C LYS A 39 -10.71 -0.39 -3.67
N VAL A 40 -11.47 -1.07 -2.84
CA VAL A 40 -11.04 -2.27 -2.13
C VAL A 40 -11.58 -3.48 -2.87
N ILE A 41 -10.72 -4.48 -3.11
CA ILE A 41 -11.13 -5.76 -3.69
C ILE A 41 -10.46 -6.91 -2.97
N GLU A 42 -11.02 -8.11 -3.11
CA GLU A 42 -10.38 -9.33 -2.63
C GLU A 42 -9.14 -9.69 -3.45
N THR A 43 -8.14 -10.23 -2.77
CA THR A 43 -6.88 -10.66 -3.35
C THR A 43 -7.04 -12.03 -3.98
N MET A 44 -7.44 -12.10 -5.26
CA MET A 44 -7.57 -13.38 -5.99
C MET A 44 -6.31 -13.78 -6.78
N SER A 45 -5.21 -13.02 -6.68
CA SER A 45 -4.00 -13.25 -7.48
C SER A 45 -3.00 -14.17 -6.79
N GLU A 46 -2.28 -14.97 -7.59
CA GLU A 46 -1.14 -15.77 -7.14
C GLU A 46 -0.02 -14.91 -6.56
N TYR A 47 0.24 -13.74 -7.16
CA TYR A 47 1.13 -12.74 -6.56
C TYR A 47 0.42 -12.06 -5.39
N ARG A 48 0.83 -12.41 -4.18
CA ARG A 48 0.28 -11.94 -2.92
C ARG A 48 1.43 -11.72 -1.91
N PRO A 49 1.97 -10.49 -1.80
CA PRO A 49 3.09 -10.20 -0.89
C PRO A 49 2.70 -10.14 0.59
N LEU A 50 1.41 -10.10 0.91
CA LEU A 50 0.85 -10.04 2.27
C LEU A 50 -0.27 -11.05 2.40
N SER A 51 -0.47 -11.68 3.56
CA SER A 51 -1.56 -12.64 3.76
C SER A 51 -2.96 -12.02 3.80
N THR A 52 -3.09 -10.70 3.61
CA THR A 52 -4.37 -10.00 3.69
C THR A 52 -5.34 -10.45 2.59
N LEU A 53 -6.61 -10.59 2.96
CA LEU A 53 -7.69 -10.97 2.04
C LEU A 53 -8.01 -9.86 1.04
N PHE A 54 -7.70 -8.61 1.38
CA PHE A 54 -8.03 -7.45 0.56
C PHE A 54 -6.79 -6.71 0.06
N LYS A 55 -6.98 -6.03 -1.06
CA LYS A 55 -6.02 -5.10 -1.66
C LYS A 55 -6.72 -3.85 -2.19
N ILE A 56 -5.96 -2.77 -2.28
CA ILE A 56 -6.41 -1.49 -2.79
C ILE A 56 -6.06 -1.37 -4.28
N ILE A 57 -7.01 -0.90 -5.08
CA ILE A 57 -6.78 -0.50 -6.47
C ILE A 57 -7.02 1.00 -6.63
N PHE A 58 -6.06 1.65 -7.27
CA PHE A 58 -6.14 3.06 -7.63
C PHE A 58 -6.92 3.22 -8.92
N PHE A 59 -7.86 4.15 -8.92
CA PHE A 59 -8.66 4.57 -10.06
C PHE A 59 -8.29 5.98 -10.50
N ARG A 60 -8.84 6.41 -11.64
CA ARG A 60 -8.66 7.77 -12.15
C ARG A 60 -9.16 8.84 -11.17
N ILE A 61 -10.14 8.52 -10.32
CA ILE A 61 -10.67 9.43 -9.31
C ILE A 61 -9.88 9.41 -8.00
N THR A 62 -8.91 8.51 -7.84
CA THR A 62 -8.10 8.41 -6.63
C THR A 62 -7.25 9.67 -6.46
N VAL A 63 -7.26 10.20 -5.24
CA VAL A 63 -6.53 11.40 -4.85
C VAL A 63 -5.47 11.00 -3.84
N VAL A 64 -4.23 11.46 -4.07
CA VAL A 64 -3.08 11.24 -3.17
C VAL A 64 -2.50 12.59 -2.79
N HIS A 65 -2.35 12.83 -1.49
CA HIS A 65 -1.68 13.99 -0.92
C HIS A 65 -0.52 13.54 -0.04
N LYS A 66 0.64 14.19 -0.18
CA LYS A 66 1.76 14.00 0.74
C LYS A 66 1.44 14.67 2.07
N LEU A 67 1.84 14.03 3.16
CA LEU A 67 1.85 14.60 4.48
C LEU A 67 3.28 14.91 4.92
N PRO A 68 3.50 15.88 5.81
CA PRO A 68 4.77 16.07 6.49
C PRO A 68 5.12 14.82 7.32
N GLU A 69 6.40 14.44 7.37
CA GLU A 69 6.85 13.20 8.04
C GLU A 69 6.48 13.11 9.53
N GLU A 70 6.40 14.26 10.21
CA GLU A 70 6.10 14.32 11.66
C GLU A 70 4.60 14.46 11.97
N SER A 71 3.73 14.42 10.97
CA SER A 71 2.31 14.72 11.17
C SER A 71 1.53 13.59 11.86
N VAL A 72 2.00 12.35 11.76
CA VAL A 72 1.27 11.16 12.23
C VAL A 72 2.26 10.08 12.70
N PRO A 73 2.05 9.43 13.86
CA PRO A 73 2.93 8.39 14.38
C PRO A 73 2.74 7.04 13.63
N ILE A 74 3.07 7.01 12.34
CA ILE A 74 3.02 5.79 11.52
C ILE A 74 4.34 5.03 11.66
N PRO A 75 4.33 3.71 11.91
CA PRO A 75 5.56 2.92 11.90
C PRO A 75 6.24 2.99 10.53
N LYS A 76 7.56 3.18 10.50
CA LYS A 76 8.30 3.33 9.23
C LYS A 76 8.27 2.06 8.37
N ASN A 77 8.33 0.90 9.01
CA ASN A 77 8.41 -0.40 8.35
C ASN A 77 7.40 -1.37 8.97
N GLY A 78 6.94 -2.33 8.18
CA GLY A 78 6.20 -3.50 8.69
C GLY A 78 6.52 -4.73 7.86
N SER A 79 6.52 -5.88 8.53
CA SER A 79 6.94 -7.16 7.95
C SER A 79 5.99 -8.27 8.37
N GLN A 80 5.71 -9.18 7.44
CA GLN A 80 5.05 -10.44 7.76
C GLN A 80 6.04 -11.59 7.54
N PHE A 81 6.62 -12.06 8.64
CA PHE A 81 7.56 -13.17 8.60
C PHE A 81 6.82 -14.48 8.35
N ILE A 82 7.46 -15.36 7.58
CA ILE A 82 7.03 -16.75 7.39
C ILE A 82 8.05 -17.66 8.07
N GLN A 83 7.61 -18.85 8.45
CA GLN A 83 8.53 -19.84 8.98
C GLN A 83 9.37 -20.45 7.83
N PRO A 84 10.63 -20.84 8.08
CA PRO A 84 11.51 -21.37 7.03
C PRO A 84 10.96 -22.59 6.30
N ASP A 85 10.18 -23.44 6.98
CA ASP A 85 9.52 -24.63 6.43
C ASP A 85 8.40 -24.30 5.43
N MET A 86 7.93 -23.05 5.39
CA MET A 86 6.97 -22.58 4.39
C MET A 86 7.63 -22.18 3.06
N ILE A 87 8.96 -22.09 3.01
CA ILE A 87 9.73 -21.79 1.80
C ILE A 87 9.92 -23.11 1.04
N ARG A 88 9.23 -23.28 -0.08
CA ARG A 88 9.33 -24.46 -0.96
C ARG A 88 10.41 -24.28 -2.02
#